data_AF-A0A7V5K1U2-F1
#
_entry.id   AF-A0A7V5K1U2-F1
#
_cell.length_a   1.000
_cell.length_b   1.000
_cell.length_c   1.000
_cell.angle_alpha   90.00
_cell.angle_beta   90.00
_cell.angle_gamma   90.00
#
_symmetry.space_group_name_H-M   'P 1'
#
loop_
_entity.id
_entity.type
_entity.pdbx_description
1 polymer ?
#
loop_
_entity_poly.entity_id
_entity_poly.type
_entity_poly.pdbx_seq_one_letter_code
_entity_poly.pdbx_strand_id
1 'polypeptide(L)'
;MFLPKLKIKTGKRSVIFFTLPEWNHAKEKILTGKNASFLNLQIKYNEKSLILGPVIGASFLSIILEVLKSLGIEEIIGVGWAGKLSFKIKRGDLFLPLKAYAKEGVSNFYIPKKRVFNPDRALFKKIEKEI
;
A
#
# COMPACT_ATOMS: atom_id res chain seq x y z
N MET A 1 7.46 14.40 12.35
CA MET A 1 6.23 14.03 13.10
C MET A 1 6.61 13.02 14.17
N PHE A 2 6.31 13.28 15.45
CA PHE A 2 6.63 12.35 16.55
C PHE A 2 5.59 11.22 16.56
N LEU A 3 5.82 10.18 15.76
CA LEU A 3 5.02 8.96 15.80
C LEU A 3 5.59 8.02 16.88
N PRO A 4 4.75 7.35 17.70
CA PRO A 4 5.23 6.33 18.60
C PRO A 4 6.03 5.30 17.82
N LYS A 5 7.28 5.04 18.23
CA LYS A 5 8.19 4.17 17.49
C LYS A 5 7.70 2.73 17.57
N LEU A 6 7.08 2.27 16.48
CA LEU A 6 6.77 0.86 16.28
C LEU A 6 8.08 0.10 16.08
N LYS A 7 8.41 -0.82 16.98
CA LYS A 7 9.66 -1.60 16.92
C LYS A 7 9.42 -2.94 16.23
N ILE A 8 9.26 -2.91 14.91
CA ILE A 8 9.16 -4.12 14.09
C ILE A 8 10.50 -4.33 13.36
N LYS A 9 11.04 -5.54 13.42
CA LYS A 9 12.16 -5.98 12.57
C LYS A 9 11.59 -6.82 11.43
N THR A 10 11.73 -6.33 10.20
CA THR A 10 11.26 -6.99 8.99
C THR A 10 12.20 -6.68 7.81
N GLY A 11 11.93 -7.23 6.63
CA GLY A 11 12.65 -6.91 5.42
C GLY A 11 12.19 -5.59 4.80
N LYS A 12 12.55 -5.34 3.54
CA LYS A 12 12.37 -4.04 2.87
C LYS A 12 11.04 -3.88 2.12
N ARG A 13 10.15 -4.87 2.19
CA ARG A 13 8.95 -4.98 1.36
C ARG A 13 7.67 -4.92 2.18
N SER A 14 6.68 -4.20 1.68
CA SER A 14 5.36 -4.12 2.29
C SER A 14 4.23 -4.25 1.26
N VAL A 15 3.13 -4.89 1.66
CA VAL A 15 1.85 -4.84 0.93
C VAL A 15 0.81 -4.14 1.80
N ILE A 16 0.18 -3.11 1.24
CA ILE A 16 -0.91 -2.37 1.86
C ILE A 16 -2.22 -2.85 1.25
N PHE A 17 -3.13 -3.33 2.09
CA PHE A 17 -4.49 -3.65 1.69
C PHE A 17 -5.39 -2.47 2.05
N PHE A 18 -6.00 -1.84 1.05
CA PHE A 18 -6.82 -0.64 1.28
C PHE A 18 -8.16 -0.98 1.92
N THR A 19 -8.74 -2.12 1.58
CA THR A 19 -10.11 -2.48 1.91
C THR A 19 -10.18 -3.75 2.76
N LEU A 20 -11.23 -3.83 3.59
CA LEU A 20 -11.38 -4.87 4.62
C LEU A 20 -11.50 -6.30 4.04
N PRO A 21 -12.23 -6.54 2.93
CA PRO A 21 -12.32 -7.89 2.35
C PRO A 21 -10.97 -8.47 1.96
N GLU A 22 -10.13 -7.69 1.27
CA GLU A 22 -8.81 -8.09 0.82
C GLU A 22 -7.87 -8.29 2.01
N TRP A 23 -7.95 -7.41 3.02
CA TRP A 23 -7.20 -7.59 4.26
C TRP A 23 -7.59 -8.89 4.98
N ASN A 24 -8.89 -9.18 5.11
CA ASN A 24 -9.36 -10.41 5.76
C ASN A 24 -8.87 -11.67 5.05
N HIS A 25 -8.84 -11.65 3.72
CA HIS A 25 -8.27 -12.73 2.94
C HIS A 25 -6.74 -12.84 3.11
N ALA A 26 -6.05 -11.70 2.99
CA ALA A 26 -4.60 -11.61 3.02
C ALA A 26 -4.00 -12.03 4.36
N LYS A 27 -4.60 -11.55 5.46
CA LYS A 27 -4.10 -11.84 6.81
C LYS A 27 -4.14 -13.33 7.11
N GLU A 28 -5.02 -14.10 6.49
CA GLU A 28 -5.13 -15.55 6.72
C GLU A 28 -4.20 -16.35 5.81
N LYS A 29 -4.02 -15.92 4.55
CA LYS A 29 -3.42 -16.76 3.50
C LYS A 29 -2.08 -16.29 2.95
N ILE A 30 -1.76 -15.01 3.03
CA ILE A 30 -0.59 -14.45 2.31
C ILE A 30 0.67 -14.48 3.16
N LEU A 31 0.55 -14.16 4.45
CA LEU A 31 1.72 -14.07 5.31
C LEU A 31 1.47 -14.71 6.68
N THR A 32 2.22 -15.76 6.96
CA THR A 32 2.35 -16.32 8.31
C THR A 32 3.48 -15.58 9.02
N GLY A 33 3.22 -15.09 10.24
CA GLY A 33 4.16 -14.27 10.97
C GLY A 33 3.60 -13.71 12.26
N LYS A 34 4.35 -12.78 12.85
CA LYS A 34 3.97 -12.06 14.07
C LYS A 34 2.89 -11.04 13.75
N ASN A 35 2.03 -10.77 14.73
CA ASN A 35 1.01 -9.74 14.65
C ASN A 35 1.45 -8.51 15.45
N ALA A 36 1.09 -7.33 14.95
CA ALA A 36 1.18 -6.07 15.69
C ALA A 36 -0.03 -5.20 15.34
N SER A 37 -0.34 -4.25 16.20
CA SER A 37 -1.36 -3.23 15.96
C SER A 37 -0.78 -1.84 16.20
N PHE A 38 -1.23 -0.87 15.39
CA PHE A 38 -0.80 0.52 15.52
C PHE A 38 -1.88 1.45 14.95
N LEU A 39 -2.47 2.34 15.75
CA LEU A 39 -3.54 3.25 15.30
C LEU A 39 -4.71 2.50 14.60
N ASN A 40 -5.19 1.40 15.20
CA ASN A 40 -6.19 0.48 14.62
C ASN A 40 -5.78 -0.20 13.30
N LEU A 41 -4.56 0.01 12.83
CA LEU A 41 -3.98 -0.78 11.76
C LEU A 41 -3.61 -2.16 12.27
N GLN A 42 -3.96 -3.19 11.52
CA GLN A 42 -3.49 -4.54 11.77
C GLN A 42 -2.28 -4.79 10.87
N ILE A 43 -1.20 -5.32 11.47
CA ILE A 43 0.07 -5.57 10.80
C ILE A 43 0.44 -7.02 11.02
N LYS A 44 0.75 -7.73 9.94
CA LYS A 44 1.39 -9.03 9.97
C LYS A 44 2.78 -8.93 9.37
N TYR A 45 3.78 -9.50 10.02
CA TYR A 45 5.16 -9.38 9.56
C TYR A 45 6.01 -10.61 9.88
N ASN A 46 7.04 -10.80 9.07
CA ASN A 46 8.12 -11.74 9.31
C ASN A 46 9.45 -11.07 8.95
N GLU A 47 10.53 -11.85 8.85
CA GLU A 47 11.87 -11.31 8.59
C GLU A 47 12.06 -10.80 7.15
N LYS A 48 11.19 -11.18 6.21
CA LYS A 48 11.31 -10.83 4.79
C LYS A 48 10.40 -9.67 4.38
N SER A 49 9.21 -9.58 4.96
CA SER A 49 8.22 -8.56 4.59
C SER A 49 7.15 -8.38 5.66
N LEU A 50 6.35 -7.34 5.48
CA LEU A 50 5.13 -7.12 6.23
C LEU A 50 3.93 -6.89 5.30
N ILE A 51 2.75 -7.13 5.83
CA ILE A 51 1.47 -6.75 5.24
C ILE A 51 0.66 -5.97 6.27
N LEU A 52 -0.16 -5.03 5.81
CA LEU A 52 -1.01 -4.25 6.70
C LEU A 52 -2.33 -3.88 6.04
N GLY A 53 -3.34 -3.65 6.87
CA GLY A 53 -4.64 -3.18 6.43
C GLY A 53 -5.71 -3.27 7.51
N PRO A 54 -6.93 -2.83 7.20
CA PRO A 54 -7.28 -2.01 6.03
C PRO A 54 -6.76 -0.56 6.17
N VAL A 55 -6.48 0.10 5.05
CA VAL A 55 -6.07 1.53 5.01
C VAL A 55 -7.01 2.31 4.08
N ILE A 56 -7.85 3.17 4.66
CA ILE A 56 -8.79 3.99 3.90
C ILE A 56 -8.41 5.47 4.01
N GLY A 57 -8.37 6.15 2.87
CA GLY A 57 -8.14 7.59 2.79
C GLY A 57 -6.66 8.01 2.72
N ALA A 58 -6.41 9.08 1.97
CA ALA A 58 -5.05 9.56 1.68
C ALA A 58 -4.33 10.08 2.93
N SER A 59 -5.04 10.71 3.86
CA SER A 59 -4.45 11.26 5.10
C SER A 59 -3.96 10.17 6.06
N PHE A 60 -4.71 9.07 6.20
CA PHE A 60 -4.25 7.95 7.01
C PHE A 60 -3.09 7.22 6.32
N LEU A 61 -3.20 7.00 5.01
CA LEU A 61 -2.12 6.40 4.22
C LEU A 61 -0.80 7.18 4.36
N SER A 62 -0.83 8.51 4.38
CA SER A 62 0.39 9.30 4.52
C SER A 62 1.08 9.10 5.87
N ILE A 63 0.32 8.94 6.95
CA ILE A 63 0.86 8.54 8.27
C ILE A 63 1.49 7.15 8.18
N ILE A 64 0.81 6.21 7.54
CA ILE A 64 1.32 4.83 7.40
C ILE A 64 2.60 4.79 6.56
N LEU A 65 2.71 5.59 5.51
CA LEU A 65 3.93 5.68 4.69
C LEU A 65 5.14 6.18 5.52
N GLU A 66 4.94 7.13 6.43
CA GLU A 66 5.99 7.57 7.36
C GLU A 66 6.39 6.47 8.34
N VAL A 67 5.42 5.70 8.86
CA VAL A 67 5.70 4.53 9.70
C VAL A 67 6.52 3.50 8.93
N LEU A 68 6.10 3.14 7.72
CA LEU A 68 6.81 2.17 6.87
C LEU A 68 8.23 2.64 6.54
N LYS A 69 8.40 3.94 6.25
CA LYS A 69 9.73 4.52 6.03
C LYS A 69 10.61 4.39 7.28
N SER A 70 10.05 4.62 8.47
CA SER A 70 10.78 4.47 9.74
C SER A 70 11.17 3.01 10.07
N LEU A 71 10.41 2.04 9.53
CA LEU A 71 10.71 0.60 9.64
C LEU A 71 11.73 0.10 8.62
N GLY A 72 12.21 0.96 7.71
CA GLY A 72 13.17 0.59 6.66
C GLY A 72 12.52 -0.06 5.42
N ILE A 73 11.22 0.09 5.24
CA ILE A 73 10.53 -0.35 4.03
C ILE A 73 10.88 0.58 2.86
N GLU A 74 11.17 -0.02 1.70
CA GLU A 74 11.57 0.66 0.46
C GLU A 74 10.62 0.33 -0.70
N GLU A 75 10.12 -0.90 -0.77
CA GLU A 75 9.20 -1.36 -1.82
C GLU A 75 7.79 -1.54 -1.24
N ILE A 76 6.81 -0.84 -1.79
CA ILE A 76 5.42 -0.85 -1.32
C ILE A 76 4.48 -1.17 -2.48
N ILE A 77 3.61 -2.17 -2.28
CA ILE A 77 2.53 -2.51 -3.20
C ILE A 77 1.20 -2.17 -2.52
N GLY A 78 0.34 -1.41 -3.20
CA GLY A 78 -1.03 -1.16 -2.77
C GLY A 78 -2.00 -2.09 -3.48
N VAL A 79 -2.87 -2.75 -2.72
CA VAL A 79 -3.89 -3.68 -3.23
C VAL A 79 -5.26 -3.22 -2.77
N GLY A 80 -6.18 -3.14 -3.73
CA GLY A 80 -7.59 -2.84 -3.50
C GLY A 80 -8.34 -2.82 -4.81
N TRP A 81 -9.64 -2.56 -4.71
CA TRP A 81 -10.54 -2.39 -5.85
C TRP A 81 -10.81 -0.93 -6.19
N ALA A 82 -11.20 -0.71 -7.44
CA ALA A 82 -11.66 0.59 -7.92
C ALA A 82 -12.85 0.42 -8.86
N GLY A 83 -13.73 1.42 -8.89
CA GLY A 83 -14.77 1.52 -9.90
C GLY A 83 -14.17 1.84 -11.27
N LYS A 84 -14.65 1.20 -12.33
CA LYS A 84 -14.25 1.54 -13.70
C LYS A 84 -15.09 2.69 -14.23
N LEU A 85 -14.46 3.58 -15.01
CA LEU A 85 -15.14 4.60 -15.81
C LEU A 85 -15.15 4.27 -17.30
N SER A 86 -14.35 3.29 -17.74
CA SER A 86 -14.20 2.90 -19.14
C SER A 86 -14.89 1.57 -19.44
N PHE A 87 -15.46 1.43 -20.63
CA PHE A 87 -16.02 0.16 -21.12
C PHE A 87 -14.95 -0.87 -21.50
N LYS A 88 -13.67 -0.47 -21.64
CA LYS A 88 -12.57 -1.35 -22.06
C LYS A 88 -12.12 -2.36 -20.99
N ILE A 89 -12.40 -2.09 -19.71
CA ILE A 89 -12.05 -2.96 -18.59
C ILE A 89 -13.34 -3.69 -18.16
N LYS A 90 -13.32 -5.01 -18.01
CA LYS A 90 -14.46 -5.78 -17.49
C LYS A 90 -14.43 -5.81 -15.96
N ARG A 91 -15.60 -6.03 -15.35
CA ARG A 91 -15.67 -6.17 -13.89
C ARG A 91 -14.94 -7.47 -13.52
N GLY A 92 -14.02 -7.39 -12.56
CA GLY A 92 -13.20 -8.53 -12.14
C GLY A 92 -11.83 -8.59 -12.83
N ASP A 93 -11.57 -7.75 -13.84
CA ASP A 93 -10.23 -7.66 -14.43
C ASP A 93 -9.23 -7.10 -13.41
N LEU A 94 -8.00 -7.63 -13.46
CA LEU A 94 -6.88 -7.04 -12.75
C LEU A 94 -6.43 -5.78 -13.47
N PHE A 95 -6.19 -4.70 -12.71
CA PHE A 95 -5.76 -3.43 -13.26
C PHE A 95 -4.48 -2.97 -12.57
N LEU A 96 -3.39 -2.88 -13.34
CA LEU A 96 -2.11 -2.35 -12.88
C LEU A 96 -1.95 -0.88 -13.34
N PRO A 97 -2.06 0.12 -12.44
CA PRO A 97 -2.06 1.52 -12.83
C PRO A 97 -0.66 2.02 -13.24
N LEU A 98 -0.51 2.43 -14.50
CA LEU A 98 0.71 3.08 -15.03
C LEU A 98 0.89 4.53 -14.56
N LYS A 99 -0.23 5.21 -14.24
CA LYS A 99 -0.27 6.62 -13.84
C LYS A 99 -1.45 6.87 -12.90
N ALA A 100 -1.29 7.80 -11.97
CA ALA A 100 -2.35 8.31 -11.12
C ALA A 100 -2.43 9.84 -11.23
N TYR A 101 -3.65 10.37 -11.37
CA TYR A 101 -3.91 11.80 -11.38
C TYR A 101 -4.29 12.26 -9.98
N ALA A 102 -3.48 13.14 -9.37
CA ALA A 102 -3.79 13.76 -8.10
C ALA A 102 -4.80 14.88 -8.32
N LYS A 103 -6.07 14.61 -7.98
CA LYS A 103 -7.15 15.60 -7.91
C LYS A 103 -7.37 16.05 -6.47
N GLU A 104 -7.74 15.09 -5.61
CA GLU A 104 -8.01 15.29 -4.19
C GLU A 104 -6.95 14.57 -3.33
N GLY A 105 -6.98 14.85 -2.02
CA GLY A 105 -6.11 14.21 -1.03
C GLY A 105 -4.86 15.02 -0.67
N VAL A 106 -3.84 14.33 -0.17
CA VAL A 106 -2.71 14.98 0.52
C VAL A 106 -1.44 15.13 -0.32
N SER A 107 -1.40 14.60 -1.56
CA SER A 107 -0.19 14.57 -2.39
C SER A 107 0.42 15.95 -2.65
N ASN A 108 -0.40 17.01 -2.73
CA ASN A 108 0.06 18.38 -2.97
C ASN A 108 0.88 18.95 -1.79
N PHE A 109 0.72 18.41 -0.57
CA PHE A 109 1.55 18.79 0.58
C PHE A 109 2.96 18.19 0.53
N TYR A 110 3.16 17.11 -0.23
CA TYR A 110 4.46 16.43 -0.37
C TYR A 110 5.21 16.86 -1.63
N ILE A 111 4.50 16.96 -2.77
CA ILE A 111 5.09 17.38 -4.04
C ILE A 111 4.19 18.46 -4.67
N PRO A 112 4.40 19.73 -4.29
CA PRO A 112 3.60 20.85 -4.82
C PRO A 112 3.64 20.90 -6.35
N LYS A 113 2.54 21.34 -6.96
CA LYS A 113 2.37 21.51 -8.42
C LYS A 113 2.42 20.22 -9.26
N LYS A 114 2.84 19.07 -8.70
CA LYS A 114 2.76 17.77 -9.39
C LYS A 114 1.31 17.28 -9.38
N ARG A 115 0.82 16.84 -10.55
CA ARG A 115 -0.54 16.35 -10.76
C ARG A 115 -0.61 14.92 -11.28
N VAL A 116 0.49 14.41 -11.83
CA VAL A 116 0.57 13.04 -12.36
C VAL A 116 1.70 12.32 -11.64
N PHE A 117 1.38 11.15 -11.12
CA PHE A 117 2.31 10.27 -10.42
C PHE A 117 2.44 8.96 -11.19
N ASN A 118 3.65 8.40 -11.16
CA ASN A 118 3.99 7.14 -11.79
C ASN A 118 4.45 6.16 -10.70
N PRO A 119 4.16 4.86 -10.85
CA PRO A 119 4.77 3.84 -10.00
C PRO A 119 6.27 3.76 -10.28
N ASP A 120 7.01 3.14 -9.36
CA ASP A 120 8.41 2.82 -9.59
C ASP A 120 8.56 1.90 -10.82
N ARG A 121 9.47 2.25 -11.74
CA ARG A 121 9.60 1.56 -13.04
C ARG A 121 10.10 0.12 -12.89
N ALA A 122 11.00 -0.14 -11.95
CA ALA A 122 11.58 -1.45 -11.76
C ALA A 122 10.57 -2.40 -11.09
N LEU A 123 9.89 -1.94 -10.03
CA LEU A 123 8.85 -2.70 -9.36
C LEU A 123 7.64 -2.93 -10.27
N PHE A 124 7.22 -1.92 -11.04
CA PHE A 124 6.12 -2.05 -12.00
C PHE A 124 6.37 -3.17 -13.01
N LYS A 125 7.55 -3.18 -13.65
CA LYS A 125 7.93 -4.22 -14.62
C LYS A 125 8.04 -5.62 -14.02
N LYS A 126 8.37 -5.74 -12.72
CA LYS A 126 8.36 -7.03 -12.04
C LYS A 126 6.94 -7.54 -11.90
N ILE A 127 6.01 -6.70 -11.45
CA ILE A 127 4.60 -7.09 -11.27
C ILE A 127 3.95 -7.39 -12.62
N GLU A 128 4.20 -6.57 -13.64
CA GLU A 128 3.67 -6.75 -15.00
C GLU A 128 4.05 -8.11 -15.62
N LYS A 129 5.15 -8.73 -15.20
CA LYS A 129 5.56 -10.07 -15.68
C LYS A 129 4.84 -11.22 -14.98
N GLU A 130 4.24 -10.96 -13.82
CA GLU A 130 3.59 -11.96 -12.97
C GLU A 130 2.06 -11.97 -13.13
N ILE A 131 1.51 -11.05 -13.95
CA ILE A 131 0.08 -10.86 -14.19
C ILE A 131 -0.25 -11.02 -15.67
#